data_AF-A0A6G4QXN1-F1
#
_entry.id   AF-A0A6G4QXN1-F1
#
_cell.length_a   1.000
_cell.length_b   1.000
_cell.length_c   1.000
_cell.angle_alpha   90.00
_cell.angle_beta   90.00
_cell.angle_gamma   90.00
#
_symmetry.space_group_name_H-M   'P 1'
#
loop_
_entity.id
_entity.type
_entity.pdbx_description
1 polymer ?
#
loop_
_entity_poly.entity_id
_entity_poly.type
_entity_poly.pdbx_seq_one_letter_code
_entity_poly.pdbx_strand_id
1 'polypeptide(L)'
;MATVYASFRETPFFPESFQTTVGECPKNRDFPAHRRPILVRDEASWFAGQLLDLHEAPLAQTGAGQPTLRFSMLNGGARTVTVRVTEVKGGRLHLTAKWLPGSAVCADKQGCVVEKLLSPSEQARLEAAVAPFLAAPSYGCDGAVDAGVSVLEASQGDTYRIWHQRSRPTDDVRAAGHAFLQLAGWPLADELR
;
A
#
# COMPACT_ATOMS: atom_id res chain seq x y z
N MET A 1 -7.01 -24.69 -0.66
CA MET A 1 -7.01 -23.20 -0.71
C MET A 1 -7.99 -22.53 0.27
N ALA A 2 -9.06 -23.19 0.75
CA ALA A 2 -10.01 -22.59 1.70
C ALA A 2 -9.43 -22.32 3.11
N THR A 3 -8.48 -23.13 3.58
CA THR A 3 -7.96 -23.06 4.96
C THR A 3 -7.11 -21.81 5.24
N VAL A 4 -6.39 -21.30 4.23
CA VAL A 4 -5.59 -20.07 4.35
C VAL A 4 -6.48 -18.84 4.44
N TYR A 5 -7.66 -18.89 3.82
CA TYR A 5 -8.64 -17.80 3.79
C TYR A 5 -9.34 -17.56 5.14
N ALA A 6 -9.63 -18.62 5.88
CA ALA A 6 -10.23 -18.52 7.21
C ALA A 6 -9.26 -17.85 8.21
N SER A 7 -7.95 -18.14 8.11
CA SER A 7 -6.93 -17.62 9.01
C SER A 7 -6.69 -16.10 8.87
N PHE A 8 -6.85 -15.52 7.68
CA PHE A 8 -6.67 -14.08 7.49
C PHE A 8 -7.79 -13.22 8.06
N ARG A 9 -8.99 -13.76 8.30
CA ARG A 9 -10.09 -13.02 8.94
C ARG A 9 -9.88 -12.76 10.43
N GLU A 10 -9.05 -13.57 11.08
CA GLU A 10 -8.79 -13.48 12.52
C GLU A 10 -7.60 -12.57 12.85
N THR A 11 -6.74 -12.26 11.86
CA THR A 11 -5.58 -11.39 12.04
C THR A 11 -5.93 -9.95 11.65
N PRO A 12 -5.80 -8.96 12.54
CA PRO A 12 -6.05 -7.57 12.19
C PRO A 12 -5.08 -7.09 11.10
N PHE A 13 -5.58 -6.39 10.08
CA PHE A 13 -4.75 -5.82 9.01
C PHE A 13 -3.82 -4.71 9.49
N PHE A 14 -4.28 -3.96 10.48
CA PHE A 14 -3.60 -2.80 11.02
C PHE A 14 -3.58 -2.88 12.54
N PRO A 15 -2.50 -2.43 13.20
CA PRO A 15 -2.46 -2.34 14.65
C PRO A 15 -3.55 -1.42 15.18
N GLU A 16 -4.30 -1.87 16.19
CA GLU A 16 -5.33 -1.06 16.85
C GLU A 16 -4.75 0.22 17.46
N SER A 17 -3.48 0.19 17.88
CA SER A 17 -2.76 1.36 18.39
C SER A 17 -2.73 2.54 17.41
N PHE A 18 -2.90 2.33 16.11
CA PHE A 18 -2.96 3.43 15.13
C PHE A 18 -4.25 4.25 15.21
N GLN A 19 -5.28 3.73 15.89
CA GLN A 19 -6.54 4.45 16.13
C GLN A 19 -6.42 5.50 17.25
N THR A 20 -5.40 5.38 18.10
CA THR A 20 -5.14 6.31 19.21
C THR A 20 -3.82 7.04 19.05
N THR A 21 -2.84 6.46 18.35
CA THR A 21 -1.56 7.11 18.06
C THR A 21 -1.75 8.21 17.03
N VAL A 22 -1.32 9.42 17.38
CA VAL A 22 -1.45 10.61 16.53
C VAL A 22 -0.23 10.75 15.62
N GLY A 23 -0.47 10.76 14.31
CA GLY A 23 0.52 11.12 13.29
C GLY A 23 0.41 12.58 12.88
N GLU A 24 1.46 13.11 12.28
CA GLU A 24 1.47 14.46 11.69
C GLU A 24 1.34 14.33 10.17
N CYS A 25 0.18 14.70 9.64
CA CYS A 25 -0.02 14.79 8.19
C CYS A 25 0.79 15.99 7.67
N PRO A 26 1.71 15.79 6.70
CA PRO A 26 2.40 16.90 6.08
C PRO A 26 1.42 17.78 5.30
N LYS A 27 1.76 19.07 5.19
CA LYS A 27 1.01 20.00 4.33
C LYS A 27 0.97 19.46 2.90
N ASN A 28 -0.22 19.45 2.30
CA ASN A 28 -0.40 19.18 0.88
C ASN A 28 -1.04 20.40 0.18
N ARG A 29 -1.39 20.25 -1.10
CA ARG A 29 -1.94 21.35 -1.90
C ARG A 29 -3.26 21.90 -1.35
N ASP A 30 -4.11 21.01 -0.86
CA ASP A 30 -5.50 21.31 -0.54
C ASP A 30 -5.73 21.43 1.00
N PHE A 31 -4.84 20.86 1.81
CA PHE A 31 -4.95 20.80 3.27
C PHE A 31 -3.66 21.26 3.97
N PRO A 32 -3.76 22.10 5.02
CA PRO A 32 -2.62 22.44 5.86
C PRO A 32 -2.13 21.21 6.63
N ALA A 33 -0.89 21.29 7.14
CA ALA A 33 -0.37 20.28 8.06
C ALA A 33 -1.28 20.20 9.29
N HIS A 34 -1.62 18.98 9.71
CA HIS A 34 -2.52 18.74 10.83
C HIS A 34 -2.20 17.43 11.52
N ARG A 35 -2.69 17.28 12.74
CA ARG A 35 -2.50 16.07 13.55
C ARG A 35 -3.82 15.32 13.65
N ARG A 36 -3.76 14.01 13.45
CA ARG A 36 -4.91 13.10 13.58
C ARG A 36 -4.43 11.69 13.94
N PRO A 37 -5.32 10.80 14.41
CA PRO A 37 -4.98 9.38 14.49
C PRO A 37 -4.38 8.89 13.18
N ILE A 38 -3.33 8.07 13.25
CA ILE A 38 -2.66 7.51 12.06
C ILE A 38 -3.69 6.82 11.17
N LEU A 39 -4.64 6.11 11.76
CA LEU A 39 -5.70 5.42 11.03
C LEU A 39 -6.96 5.37 11.88
N VAL A 40 -8.05 6.02 11.45
CA VAL A 40 -9.31 5.91 12.20
C VAL A 40 -9.97 4.56 11.95
N ARG A 41 -10.86 4.15 12.85
CA ARG A 41 -11.50 2.82 12.81
C ARG A 41 -12.17 2.53 11.46
N ASP A 42 -12.95 3.48 10.94
CA ASP A 42 -13.68 3.30 9.68
C ASP A 42 -12.73 3.19 8.47
N GLU A 43 -11.61 3.90 8.49
CA GLU A 43 -10.55 3.76 7.48
C GLU A 43 -9.87 2.40 7.56
N ALA A 44 -9.53 1.94 8.77
CA ALA A 44 -8.92 0.63 8.97
C ALA A 44 -9.83 -0.48 8.44
N SER A 45 -11.13 -0.43 8.76
CA SER A 45 -12.11 -1.39 8.27
C SER A 45 -12.28 -1.32 6.75
N TRP A 46 -12.37 -0.12 6.17
CA TRP A 46 -12.51 0.04 4.73
C TRP A 46 -11.26 -0.42 3.97
N PHE A 47 -10.05 -0.03 4.39
CA PHE A 47 -8.79 -0.47 3.79
C PHE A 47 -8.63 -1.99 3.86
N ALA A 48 -8.93 -2.60 5.01
CA ALA A 48 -8.86 -4.04 5.18
C ALA A 48 -9.81 -4.77 4.22
N GLY A 49 -11.03 -4.27 4.05
CA GLY A 49 -11.99 -4.81 3.07
C GLY A 49 -11.43 -4.80 1.65
N GLN A 50 -10.89 -3.67 1.20
CA GLN A 50 -10.31 -3.55 -0.15
C GLN A 50 -9.11 -4.49 -0.37
N LEU A 51 -8.26 -4.65 0.64
CA LEU A 51 -7.11 -5.57 0.58
C LEU A 51 -7.55 -7.03 0.59
N LEU A 52 -8.58 -7.37 1.37
CA LEU A 52 -9.16 -8.72 1.39
C LEU A 52 -9.79 -9.10 0.04
N ASP A 53 -10.45 -8.15 -0.63
CA ASP A 53 -11.00 -8.35 -1.97
C ASP A 53 -9.87 -8.64 -2.99
N LEU A 54 -8.67 -8.11 -2.78
CA LEU A 54 -7.45 -8.41 -3.54
C LEU A 54 -6.70 -9.67 -3.07
N HIS A 55 -7.26 -10.44 -2.14
CA HIS A 55 -6.61 -11.62 -1.57
C HIS A 55 -5.22 -11.26 -0.96
N GLU A 56 -5.06 -10.05 -0.42
CA GLU A 56 -3.83 -9.63 0.24
C GLU A 56 -3.78 -10.10 1.69
N ALA A 57 -2.58 -10.50 2.13
CA ALA A 57 -2.34 -10.80 3.54
C ALA A 57 -2.05 -9.49 4.32
N PRO A 58 -2.34 -9.45 5.62
CA PRO A 58 -1.94 -8.33 6.47
C PRO A 58 -0.40 -8.27 6.58
N LEU A 59 0.16 -7.05 6.59
CA LEU A 59 1.60 -6.83 6.77
C LEU A 59 2.01 -6.62 8.23
N ALA A 60 1.06 -6.23 9.08
CA ALA A 60 1.26 -5.95 10.50
C ALA A 60 1.50 -7.21 11.36
N GLN A 61 1.97 -8.31 10.77
CA GLN A 61 2.26 -9.54 11.50
C GLN A 61 3.55 -9.39 12.31
N THR A 62 3.50 -9.79 13.58
CA THR A 62 4.65 -9.84 14.48
C THR A 62 5.55 -11.03 14.14
N GLY A 63 6.86 -10.82 14.01
CA GLY A 63 7.86 -11.88 13.82
C GLY A 63 9.01 -11.51 12.88
N ALA A 64 9.94 -12.45 12.67
CA ALA A 64 11.09 -12.32 11.77
C ALA A 64 10.70 -12.39 10.27
N GLY A 65 9.63 -11.67 9.90
CA GLY A 65 9.18 -11.54 8.53
C GLY A 65 10.21 -10.82 7.68
N GLN A 66 10.28 -11.22 6.41
CA GLN A 66 11.12 -10.55 5.43
C GLN A 66 10.66 -9.09 5.26
N PRO A 67 11.60 -8.12 5.17
CA PRO A 67 11.27 -6.74 4.86
C PRO A 67 10.31 -6.66 3.68
N THR A 68 9.18 -6.01 3.90
CA THR A 68 8.08 -5.94 2.93
C THR A 68 7.59 -4.51 2.83
N LEU A 69 7.42 -4.03 1.60
CA LEU A 69 6.72 -2.79 1.31
C LEU A 69 5.47 -3.10 0.49
N ARG A 70 4.39 -2.37 0.73
CA ARG A 70 3.19 -2.43 -0.10
C ARG A 70 2.68 -1.04 -0.40
N PHE A 71 2.52 -0.73 -1.68
CA PHE A 71 1.73 0.39 -2.13
C PHE A 71 0.34 -0.10 -2.54
N SER A 72 -0.69 0.60 -2.10
CA SER A 72 -2.07 0.35 -2.48
C SER A 72 -2.74 1.63 -2.94
N MET A 73 -3.47 1.54 -4.04
CA MET A 73 -4.40 2.57 -4.48
C MET A 73 -5.80 2.03 -4.31
N LEU A 74 -6.54 2.58 -3.36
CA LEU A 74 -7.86 2.12 -2.96
C LEU A 74 -8.91 3.11 -3.46
N ASN A 75 -9.97 2.64 -4.12
CA ASN A 75 -11.05 3.50 -4.60
C ASN A 75 -12.39 2.76 -4.50
N GLY A 76 -13.47 3.45 -4.10
CA GLY A 76 -14.78 2.90 -3.78
C GLY A 76 -15.62 2.36 -4.95
N GLY A 77 -14.99 1.80 -6.01
CA GLY A 77 -15.74 1.07 -7.03
C GLY A 77 -15.10 0.99 -8.43
N ALA A 78 -14.02 1.72 -8.71
CA ALA A 78 -13.46 1.74 -10.07
C ALA A 78 -12.22 0.85 -10.25
N ARG A 79 -11.21 0.98 -9.37
CA ARG A 79 -9.88 0.37 -9.53
C ARG A 79 -9.17 0.27 -8.18
N THR A 80 -9.04 -0.94 -7.64
CA THR A 80 -8.18 -1.21 -6.47
C THR A 80 -6.93 -1.93 -6.95
N VAL A 81 -5.78 -1.37 -6.60
CA VAL A 81 -4.47 -1.85 -7.02
C VAL A 81 -3.58 -2.05 -5.81
N THR A 82 -2.83 -3.15 -5.77
CA THR A 82 -1.74 -3.36 -4.83
C THR A 82 -0.46 -3.72 -5.57
N VAL A 83 0.66 -3.20 -5.09
CA VAL A 83 2.01 -3.65 -5.47
C VAL A 83 2.76 -3.92 -4.19
N ARG A 84 3.07 -5.19 -3.96
CA ARG A 84 3.85 -5.66 -2.82
C ARG A 84 5.24 -6.03 -3.29
N VAL A 85 6.26 -5.59 -2.56
CA VAL A 85 7.61 -6.09 -2.71
C VAL A 85 8.08 -6.69 -1.40
N THR A 86 8.66 -7.88 -1.47
CA THR A 86 9.18 -8.60 -0.30
C THR A 86 10.64 -8.95 -0.57
N GLU A 87 11.52 -8.68 0.38
CA GLU A 87 12.91 -9.10 0.29
C GLU A 87 13.01 -10.63 0.35
N VAL A 88 13.65 -11.24 -0.64
CA VAL A 88 13.93 -12.68 -0.70
C VAL A 88 15.42 -12.95 -0.48
N LYS A 89 15.79 -14.23 -0.41
CA LYS A 89 17.17 -14.66 -0.17
C LYS A 89 18.17 -13.94 -1.09
N GLY A 90 19.21 -13.36 -0.49
CA GLY A 90 20.22 -12.59 -1.21
C GLY A 90 19.92 -11.10 -1.35
N GLY A 91 18.98 -10.55 -0.57
CA GLY A 91 18.70 -9.11 -0.52
C GLY A 91 17.96 -8.56 -1.73
N ARG A 92 17.42 -9.44 -2.57
CA ARG A 92 16.68 -9.07 -3.78
C ARG A 92 15.22 -8.89 -3.45
N LEU A 93 14.54 -7.98 -4.14
CA LEU A 93 13.11 -7.77 -3.95
C LEU A 93 12.28 -8.60 -4.94
N HIS A 94 11.36 -9.41 -4.44
CA HIS A 94 10.32 -10.08 -5.22
C HIS A 94 9.05 -9.23 -5.20
N LEU A 95 8.53 -8.91 -6.39
CA LEU A 95 7.32 -8.15 -6.58
C LEU A 95 6.13 -9.08 -6.84
N THR A 96 5.00 -8.78 -6.20
CA THR A 96 3.67 -9.29 -6.53
C THR A 96 2.73 -8.09 -6.63
N ALA A 97 2.18 -7.84 -7.81
CA ALA A 97 1.19 -6.79 -8.04
C ALA A 97 -0.15 -7.40 -8.44
N LYS A 98 -1.25 -6.84 -7.91
CA LYS A 98 -2.61 -7.26 -8.23
C LYS A 98 -3.48 -6.06 -8.56
N TRP A 99 -4.34 -6.22 -9.55
CA TRP A 99 -5.31 -5.21 -9.95
C TRP A 99 -6.68 -5.83 -10.16
N LEU A 100 -7.69 -5.25 -9.50
CA LEU A 100 -9.11 -5.50 -9.77
C LEU A 100 -9.66 -4.38 -10.67
N PRO A 101 -9.77 -4.59 -11.99
CA PRO A 101 -10.52 -3.67 -12.83
C PRO A 101 -12.02 -3.83 -12.61
N GLY A 102 -12.75 -2.72 -12.52
CA GLY A 102 -14.22 -2.71 -12.49
C GLY A 102 -14.89 -3.27 -13.76
N SER A 103 -14.15 -3.50 -14.86
CA SER A 103 -14.64 -4.21 -16.05
C SER A 103 -13.51 -4.80 -16.94
N ALA A 104 -13.76 -6.03 -17.43
CA ALA A 104 -13.29 -6.74 -18.64
C ALA A 104 -11.88 -6.56 -19.26
N VAL A 105 -10.85 -6.03 -18.58
CA VAL A 105 -9.49 -5.91 -19.18
C VAL A 105 -8.58 -7.12 -18.91
N CYS A 106 -8.83 -7.90 -17.86
CA CYS A 106 -8.06 -9.12 -17.59
C CYS A 106 -8.80 -10.33 -18.18
N ALA A 107 -8.19 -11.01 -19.16
CA ALA A 107 -8.80 -12.16 -19.87
C ALA A 107 -8.90 -13.43 -18.99
N ASP A 108 -8.32 -13.39 -17.80
CA ASP A 108 -8.10 -14.54 -16.94
C ASP A 108 -8.96 -14.37 -15.69
N LYS A 109 -9.66 -15.43 -15.28
CA LYS A 109 -10.56 -15.46 -14.11
C LYS A 109 -9.89 -15.15 -12.75
N GLN A 110 -8.62 -14.72 -12.74
CA GLN A 110 -7.81 -14.44 -11.54
C GLN A 110 -7.44 -12.94 -11.38
N GLY A 111 -7.86 -12.07 -12.30
CA GLY A 111 -7.46 -10.65 -12.29
C GLY A 111 -6.06 -10.44 -12.88
N CYS A 112 -5.62 -9.18 -12.94
CA CYS A 112 -4.31 -8.85 -13.51
C CYS A 112 -3.26 -8.97 -12.41
N VAL A 113 -2.53 -10.10 -12.40
CA VAL A 113 -1.45 -10.38 -11.46
C VAL A 113 -0.11 -10.33 -12.17
N VAL A 114 0.87 -9.66 -11.57
CA VAL A 114 2.26 -9.61 -12.06
C VAL A 114 3.18 -10.06 -10.93
N GLU A 115 4.01 -11.05 -11.21
CA GLU A 115 5.04 -11.53 -10.28
C GLU A 115 6.40 -11.53 -10.95
N LYS A 116 7.42 -10.94 -10.31
CA LYS A 116 8.78 -10.94 -10.82
C LYS A 116 9.82 -10.65 -9.74
N LEU A 117 11.07 -11.05 -9.98
CA LEU A 117 12.21 -10.56 -9.23
C LEU A 117 12.66 -9.21 -9.81
N LEU A 118 12.84 -8.20 -8.95
CA LEU A 118 13.32 -6.90 -9.40
C LEU A 118 14.79 -6.98 -9.80
N SER A 119 15.14 -6.35 -10.92
CA SER A 119 16.52 -6.08 -11.31
C SER A 119 17.19 -5.10 -10.34
N PRO A 120 18.53 -5.05 -10.28
CA PRO A 120 19.23 -4.10 -9.40
C PRO A 120 18.83 -2.64 -9.64
N SER A 121 18.59 -2.24 -10.89
CA SER A 121 18.18 -0.86 -11.23
C SER A 121 16.71 -0.57 -10.88
N GLU A 122 15.83 -1.57 -10.91
CA GLU A 122 14.46 -1.44 -10.39
C GLU A 122 14.46 -1.30 -8.86
N GLN A 123 15.25 -2.13 -8.17
CA GLN A 123 15.39 -2.08 -6.72
C GLN A 123 15.94 -0.71 -6.25
N ALA A 124 17.03 -0.24 -6.85
CA ALA A 124 17.61 1.07 -6.47
C ALA A 124 16.64 2.24 -6.68
N ARG A 125 15.83 2.21 -7.77
CA ARG A 125 14.80 3.23 -8.02
C ARG A 125 13.70 3.18 -6.98
N LEU A 126 13.25 1.98 -6.60
CA LEU A 126 12.23 1.82 -5.57
C LEU A 126 12.73 2.30 -4.21
N GLU A 127 13.93 1.88 -3.80
CA GLU A 127 14.57 2.28 -2.55
C GLU A 127 14.69 3.81 -2.44
N ALA A 128 15.14 4.47 -3.52
CA ALA A 128 15.22 5.93 -3.57
C ALA A 128 13.84 6.59 -3.41
N ALA A 129 12.80 6.04 -4.05
CA ALA A 129 11.45 6.59 -4.01
C ALA A 129 10.78 6.43 -2.63
N VAL A 130 11.12 5.38 -1.87
CA VAL A 130 10.53 5.12 -0.54
C VAL A 130 11.37 5.64 0.62
N ALA A 131 12.62 6.03 0.40
CA ALA A 131 13.53 6.51 1.44
C ALA A 131 12.95 7.64 2.31
N PRO A 132 12.23 8.66 1.78
CA PRO A 132 11.62 9.70 2.61
C PRO A 132 10.63 9.14 3.65
N PHE A 133 9.88 8.11 3.27
CA PHE A 133 8.91 7.46 4.16
C PHE A 133 9.59 6.61 5.23
N LEU A 134 10.61 5.86 4.86
CA LEU A 134 11.36 5.03 5.82
C LEU A 134 12.11 5.88 6.88
N ALA A 135 12.32 7.17 6.62
CA ALA A 135 12.84 8.12 7.60
C ALA A 135 11.74 8.81 8.43
N ALA A 136 10.48 8.78 8.00
CA ALA A 136 9.36 9.46 8.64
C ALA A 136 8.56 8.53 9.57
N PRO A 137 7.91 9.08 10.62
CA PRO A 137 6.91 8.33 11.39
C PRO A 137 5.66 8.07 10.53
N SER A 138 4.86 7.07 10.91
CA SER A 138 3.56 6.82 10.30
C SER A 138 2.64 8.05 10.41
N TYR A 139 1.81 8.28 9.39
CA TYR A 139 0.77 9.30 9.43
C TYR A 139 -0.44 8.91 8.57
N GLY A 140 -1.57 9.55 8.86
CA GLY A 140 -2.75 9.57 8.01
C GLY A 140 -3.12 11.00 7.69
N CYS A 141 -3.62 11.25 6.48
CA CYS A 141 -4.09 12.56 6.05
C CYS A 141 -5.57 12.51 5.69
N ASP A 142 -6.31 13.53 6.16
CA ASP A 142 -7.70 13.75 5.73
C ASP A 142 -7.78 14.12 4.25
N GLY A 143 -8.97 13.94 3.69
CA GLY A 143 -9.31 14.29 2.32
C GLY A 143 -10.79 14.07 2.06
N ALA A 144 -11.22 14.24 0.81
CA ALA A 144 -12.62 14.05 0.47
C ALA A 144 -13.04 12.59 0.66
N VAL A 145 -14.27 12.37 1.15
CA VAL A 145 -14.79 11.04 1.54
C VAL A 145 -14.89 10.09 0.35
N ASP A 146 -15.17 10.64 -0.83
CA ASP A 146 -15.35 9.96 -2.12
C ASP A 146 -14.06 9.82 -2.95
N ALA A 147 -12.92 10.29 -2.41
CA ALA A 147 -11.67 10.23 -3.13
C ALA A 147 -10.96 8.89 -2.99
N GLY A 148 -10.15 8.57 -4.01
CA GLY A 148 -9.17 7.49 -3.91
C GLY A 148 -8.15 7.75 -2.81
N VAL A 149 -7.62 6.66 -2.27
CA VAL A 149 -6.64 6.67 -1.18
C VAL A 149 -5.36 6.00 -1.65
N SER A 150 -4.24 6.70 -1.48
CA SER A 150 -2.91 6.11 -1.63
C SER A 150 -2.43 5.66 -0.26
N VAL A 151 -2.06 4.40 -0.12
CA VAL A 151 -1.57 3.79 1.12
C VAL A 151 -0.20 3.19 0.84
N LEU A 152 0.81 3.62 1.58
CA LEU A 152 2.12 2.99 1.62
C LEU A 152 2.31 2.32 2.98
N GLU A 153 2.71 1.06 2.97
CA GLU A 153 2.97 0.27 4.17
C GLU A 153 4.39 -0.28 4.12
N ALA A 154 5.03 -0.35 5.29
CA ALA A 154 6.32 -0.99 5.47
C ALA A 154 6.28 -1.91 6.69
N SER A 155 6.81 -3.12 6.54
CA SER A 155 6.95 -4.11 7.62
C SER A 155 8.37 -4.66 7.61
N GLN A 156 9.03 -4.63 8.78
CA GLN A 156 10.36 -5.19 8.98
C GLN A 156 10.52 -5.63 10.43
N GLY A 157 10.64 -6.95 10.65
CA GLY A 157 10.66 -7.52 11.99
C GLY A 157 9.42 -7.11 12.78
N ASP A 158 9.62 -6.52 13.95
CA ASP A 158 8.52 -6.03 14.81
C ASP A 158 8.08 -4.59 14.48
N THR A 159 8.63 -3.97 13.43
CA THR A 159 8.27 -2.60 13.03
C THR A 159 7.27 -2.62 11.88
N TYR A 160 6.12 -2.01 12.10
CA TYR A 160 5.11 -1.73 11.08
C TYR A 160 4.87 -0.22 10.96
N ARG A 161 4.85 0.30 9.73
CA ARG A 161 4.56 1.70 9.43
C ARG A 161 3.58 1.84 8.29
N ILE A 162 2.80 2.92 8.35
CA ILE A 162 1.79 3.26 7.33
C ILE A 162 1.77 4.76 7.07
N TRP A 163 1.66 5.11 5.80
CA TRP A 163 1.47 6.48 5.33
C TRP A 163 0.32 6.47 4.35
N HIS A 164 -0.76 7.19 4.65
CA HIS A 164 -1.89 7.27 3.73
C HIS A 164 -2.41 8.68 3.53
N GLN A 165 -2.91 8.91 2.32
CA GLN A 165 -3.48 10.20 1.92
C GLN A 165 -4.73 9.97 1.07
N ARG A 166 -5.84 10.58 1.50
CA ARG A 166 -7.07 10.72 0.72
C ARG A 166 -6.94 11.92 -0.20
N SER A 167 -7.31 11.75 -1.48
CA SER A 167 -7.17 12.78 -2.52
C SER A 167 -5.70 13.19 -2.79
N ARG A 168 -5.43 13.67 -4.02
CA ARG A 168 -4.19 14.31 -4.49
C ARG A 168 -2.97 14.15 -3.57
N PRO A 169 -2.20 13.05 -3.71
CA PRO A 169 -1.06 12.79 -2.86
C PRO A 169 0.00 13.91 -2.96
N THR A 170 0.72 14.12 -1.86
CA THR A 170 2.00 14.84 -1.84
C THR A 170 2.96 14.32 -2.89
N ASP A 171 3.92 15.14 -3.30
CA ASP A 171 4.88 14.79 -4.36
C ASP A 171 5.63 13.50 -4.03
N ASP A 172 5.99 13.29 -2.75
CA ASP A 172 6.66 12.08 -2.29
C ASP A 172 5.75 10.84 -2.42
N VAL A 173 4.48 10.93 -1.99
CA VAL A 173 3.55 9.77 -2.06
C VAL A 173 3.26 9.44 -3.51
N ARG A 174 3.12 10.45 -4.36
CA ARG A 174 2.95 10.28 -5.81
C ARG A 174 4.19 9.65 -6.43
N ALA A 175 5.39 10.11 -6.09
CA ALA A 175 6.65 9.57 -6.60
C ALA A 175 6.84 8.10 -6.20
N ALA A 176 6.58 7.76 -4.93
CA ALA A 176 6.60 6.38 -4.45
C ALA A 176 5.56 5.54 -5.18
N GLY A 177 4.29 5.96 -5.20
CA GLY A 177 3.22 5.24 -5.89
C GLY A 177 3.52 5.00 -7.37
N HIS A 178 4.03 6.00 -8.07
CA HIS A 178 4.46 5.85 -9.46
C HIS A 178 5.61 4.84 -9.61
N ALA A 179 6.61 4.86 -8.72
CA ALA A 179 7.68 3.87 -8.73
C ALA A 179 7.13 2.45 -8.58
N PHE A 180 6.22 2.20 -7.63
CA PHE A 180 5.57 0.90 -7.47
C PHE A 180 4.79 0.47 -8.72
N LEU A 181 3.96 1.35 -9.28
CA LEU A 181 3.10 1.02 -10.41
C LEU A 181 3.89 0.81 -11.71
N GLN A 182 4.97 1.56 -11.92
CA GLN A 182 5.88 1.33 -13.03
C GLN A 182 6.53 -0.07 -12.97
N LEU A 183 6.83 -0.58 -11.77
CA LEU A 183 7.36 -1.93 -11.63
C LEU A 183 6.35 -3.00 -12.06
N ALA A 184 5.06 -2.78 -11.85
CA ALA A 184 4.02 -3.70 -12.31
C ALA A 184 3.87 -3.71 -13.85
N GLY A 185 4.38 -2.68 -14.55
CA GLY A 185 4.36 -2.61 -16.02
C GLY A 185 2.97 -2.43 -16.63
N TRP A 186 1.98 -2.01 -15.83
CA TRP A 186 0.64 -1.73 -16.34
C TRP A 186 0.56 -0.35 -17.00
N PRO A 187 -0.28 -0.19 -18.04
CA PRO A 187 -0.54 1.11 -18.68
C PRO A 187 -1.05 2.20 -17.72
N LEU A 188 -1.59 1.80 -16.57
CA LEU A 188 -2.03 2.69 -15.47
C LEU A 188 -0.95 3.65 -14.98
N ALA A 189 0.34 3.30 -15.09
CA ALA A 189 1.42 4.19 -14.67
C ALA A 189 1.44 5.50 -15.47
N ASP A 190 1.02 5.47 -16.73
CA ASP A 190 0.96 6.67 -17.58
C ASP A 190 -0.29 7.53 -17.32
N GLU A 191 -1.38 6.95 -16.79
CA GLU A 191 -2.60 7.67 -16.43
C GLU A 191 -2.48 8.47 -15.11
N LEU A 192 -1.44 8.22 -14.32
CA LEU A 192 -1.18 8.86 -13.02
C LEU A 192 -0.12 9.98 -13.07
N ARG A 193 0.36 10.32 -14.26
CA ARG A 193 1.20 11.51 -14.51
C ARG A 193 0.39 12.79 -14.41
#